data_AF-A0A8J4Y7S9-F1
#
_entry.id   AF-A0A8J4Y7S9-F1
#
_cell.length_a   1.000
_cell.length_b   1.000
_cell.length_c   1.000
_cell.angle_alpha   90.00
_cell.angle_beta   90.00
_cell.angle_gamma   90.00
#
_symmetry.space_group_name_H-M   'P 1'
#
loop_
_entity.id
_entity.type
_entity.pdbx_description
1 polymer ?
#
loop_
_entity_poly.entity_id
_entity_poly.type
_entity_poly.pdbx_seq_one_letter_code
_entity_poly.pdbx_strand_id
1 'polypeptide(L)'
;MCPPGESHTLDDGTSITLAGEVGLLGRNIVVEGNTYENFAEDSFGGRIVVSKLTQDGVEYVGSAQLDGVELRNMGQEGFTDLDDPRYSLAYVDLGTVEADSSYVKRSSFNLNYNVALGLLGTTAMQVEDNVVYYALDSGEWRVLLFTGTTTCRSRGLL
;
A
#
# COMPACT_ATOMS: atom_id res chain seq x y z
N MET A 1 29.78 12.00 17.04
CA MET A 1 28.36 11.94 16.62
C MET A 1 28.37 12.00 15.11
N CYS A 2 28.05 10.92 14.42
CA CYS A 2 28.02 10.91 12.95
C CYS A 2 26.74 11.63 12.46
N PRO A 3 26.83 12.61 11.56
CA PRO A 3 25.67 13.19 10.90
C PRO A 3 24.93 12.13 10.06
N PRO A 4 23.58 12.17 10.02
CA PRO A 4 22.80 11.27 9.17
C PRO A 4 23.11 11.51 7.69
N GLY A 5 23.31 10.41 6.94
CA GLY A 5 23.61 10.42 5.50
C GLY A 5 25.09 10.26 5.17
N GLU A 6 25.97 10.09 6.16
CA GLU A 6 27.40 9.88 5.94
C GLU A 6 27.74 8.42 5.60
N SER A 7 28.64 8.24 4.63
CA SER A 7 29.19 6.93 4.26
C SER A 7 30.46 6.64 5.07
N HIS A 8 30.48 5.51 5.76
CA HIS A 8 31.61 5.03 6.55
C HIS A 8 32.21 3.78 5.91
N THR A 9 33.53 3.80 5.71
CA THR A 9 34.26 2.64 5.22
C THR A 9 34.74 1.81 6.41
N LEU A 10 34.38 0.54 6.42
CA LEU A 10 34.85 -0.47 7.37
C LEU A 10 36.30 -0.86 7.06
N ASP A 11 36.96 -1.49 8.02
CA ASP A 11 38.38 -1.89 7.89
C ASP A 11 38.63 -2.87 6.72
N ASP A 12 37.59 -3.56 6.24
CA ASP A 12 37.63 -4.45 5.08
C ASP A 12 37.41 -3.72 3.73
N GLY A 13 37.24 -2.40 3.75
CA GLY A 13 36.96 -1.57 2.56
C GLY A 13 35.48 -1.43 2.21
N THR A 14 34.58 -2.06 2.96
CA THR A 14 33.13 -1.97 2.73
C THR A 14 32.59 -0.61 3.16
N SER A 15 31.88 0.08 2.28
CA SER A 15 31.24 1.36 2.62
C SER A 15 29.78 1.16 3.03
N ILE A 16 29.42 1.60 4.23
CA ILE A 16 28.04 1.64 4.74
C ILE A 16 27.57 3.09 4.86
N THR A 17 26.38 3.41 4.36
CA THR A 17 25.77 4.73 4.58
C THR A 17 24.78 4.64 5.73
N LEU A 18 25.03 5.39 6.79
CA LEU A 18 24.12 5.46 7.94
C LEU A 18 23.21 6.68 7.76
N ALA A 19 21.96 6.43 7.35
CA ALA A 19 20.95 7.46 7.19
C ALA A 19 19.68 7.08 7.95
N GLY A 20 19.05 8.04 8.64
CA GLY A 20 17.72 7.88 9.20
C GLY A 20 16.67 8.14 8.13
N GLU A 21 15.79 7.17 7.87
CA GLU A 21 14.67 7.36 6.95
C GLU A 21 13.47 7.94 7.70
N VAL A 22 12.86 8.99 7.14
CA VAL A 22 11.68 9.64 7.71
C VAL A 22 10.52 9.47 6.74
N GLY A 23 9.58 8.59 7.09
CA GLY A 23 8.32 8.47 6.38
C GLY A 23 7.37 9.59 6.80
N LEU A 24 6.97 10.44 5.86
CA LEU A 24 5.92 11.41 6.13
C LEU A 24 4.57 10.68 6.10
N LEU A 25 3.96 10.47 7.26
CA LEU A 25 2.69 9.76 7.40
C LEU A 25 1.46 10.64 7.11
N GLY A 26 1.63 11.96 7.10
CA GLY A 26 0.57 12.93 6.81
C GLY A 26 0.54 13.39 5.35
N ARG A 27 -0.66 13.61 4.82
CA ARG A 27 -0.87 14.24 3.51
C ARG A 27 -2.00 15.27 3.56
N ASN A 28 -2.04 16.15 2.56
CA ASN A 28 -3.11 17.16 2.44
C ASN A 28 -4.46 16.53 2.05
N ILE A 29 -4.42 15.34 1.45
CA ILE A 29 -5.61 14.55 1.10
C ILE A 29 -5.58 13.29 1.95
N VAL A 30 -6.60 13.11 2.78
CA VAL A 30 -6.77 11.95 3.66
C VAL A 30 -8.07 11.26 3.32
N VAL A 31 -7.99 9.96 3.02
CA VAL A 31 -9.14 9.06 2.94
C VAL A 31 -9.17 8.25 4.22
N GLU A 32 -10.21 8.44 5.02
CA GLU A 32 -10.32 7.87 6.35
C GLU A 32 -11.55 6.99 6.49
N GLY A 33 -11.36 5.80 7.05
CA GLY A 33 -12.46 4.93 7.48
C GLY A 33 -13.22 5.51 8.66
N ASN A 34 -14.50 5.14 8.78
CA ASN A 34 -15.37 5.70 9.82
C ASN A 34 -14.86 5.39 11.23
N THR A 35 -14.86 6.39 12.10
CA THR A 35 -14.51 6.23 13.52
C THR A 35 -15.78 6.19 14.37
N TYR A 36 -15.91 5.19 15.23
CA TYR A 36 -17.05 5.01 16.13
C TYR A 36 -16.60 4.36 17.45
N GLU A 37 -17.49 4.23 18.44
CA GLU A 37 -17.13 3.60 19.72
C GLU A 37 -16.62 2.17 19.48
N ASN A 38 -15.44 1.83 20.02
CA ASN A 38 -14.77 0.54 19.85
C ASN A 38 -14.28 0.19 18.42
N PHE A 39 -14.19 1.16 17.50
CA PHE A 39 -13.70 0.91 16.13
C PHE A 39 -12.32 0.21 16.07
N ALA A 40 -11.45 0.51 17.04
CA ALA A 40 -10.12 -0.09 17.14
C ALA A 40 -10.14 -1.53 17.70
N GLU A 41 -11.15 -1.89 18.49
CA GLU A 41 -11.34 -3.26 18.99
C GLU A 41 -12.02 -4.14 17.94
N ASP A 42 -12.94 -3.55 17.17
CA ASP A 42 -13.62 -4.21 16.06
C ASP A 42 -12.71 -4.39 14.83
N SER A 43 -11.60 -3.65 14.78
CA SER A 43 -10.66 -3.63 13.66
C SER A 43 -11.35 -3.44 12.31
N PHE A 44 -12.30 -2.50 12.26
CA PHE A 44 -13.15 -2.26 11.10
C PHE A 44 -12.90 -0.87 10.53
N GLY A 45 -12.30 -0.82 9.34
CA GLY A 45 -11.97 0.41 8.62
C GLY A 45 -12.70 0.56 7.28
N GLY A 46 -12.30 1.59 6.54
CA GLY A 46 -12.77 1.83 5.18
C GLY A 46 -12.04 0.94 4.16
N ARG A 47 -12.60 0.77 2.95
CA ARG A 47 -11.90 0.11 1.83
C ARG A 47 -12.10 0.85 0.52
N ILE A 48 -11.06 0.82 -0.32
CA ILE A 48 -11.13 1.25 -1.72
C ILE A 48 -10.85 0.03 -2.59
N VAL A 49 -11.78 -0.28 -3.49
CA VAL A 49 -11.63 -1.38 -4.46
C VAL A 49 -11.77 -0.83 -5.87
N VAL A 50 -10.76 -1.08 -6.69
CA VAL A 50 -10.73 -0.74 -8.11
C VAL A 50 -10.77 -2.04 -8.87
N SER A 51 -11.86 -2.30 -9.58
CA SER A 51 -12.05 -3.57 -10.25
C SER A 51 -12.69 -3.42 -11.61
N LYS A 52 -12.75 -4.54 -12.32
CA LYS A 52 -13.50 -4.70 -13.55
C LYS A 52 -14.89 -5.28 -13.25
N LEU A 53 -15.93 -4.68 -13.80
CA LEU A 53 -17.31 -5.16 -13.71
C LEU A 53 -17.82 -5.50 -15.12
N THR A 54 -18.39 -6.68 -15.32
CA THR A 54 -19.11 -7.01 -16.55
C THR A 54 -20.61 -6.99 -16.28
N GLN A 55 -21.34 -6.13 -16.98
CA GLN A 55 -22.80 -6.05 -16.88
C GLN A 55 -23.40 -5.99 -18.29
N ASP A 56 -24.38 -6.85 -18.56
CA ASP A 56 -25.07 -6.93 -19.85
C ASP A 56 -24.14 -7.09 -21.08
N GLY A 57 -23.03 -7.81 -20.89
CA GLY A 57 -22.01 -8.01 -21.93
C GLY A 57 -21.09 -6.82 -22.17
N VAL A 58 -21.21 -5.75 -21.38
CA VAL A 58 -20.32 -4.58 -21.39
C VAL A 58 -19.33 -4.68 -20.24
N GLU A 59 -18.04 -4.56 -20.55
CA GLU A 59 -16.97 -4.48 -19.55
C GLU A 59 -16.73 -3.03 -19.13
N TYR A 60 -16.84 -2.77 -17.83
CA TYR A 60 -16.47 -1.52 -17.18
C TYR A 60 -15.16 -1.74 -16.42
N VAL A 61 -14.10 -1.08 -16.84
CA VAL A 61 -12.78 -1.18 -16.19
C VAL A 61 -12.58 0.03 -15.28
N GLY A 62 -12.48 -0.20 -13.98
CA GLY A 62 -12.13 0.83 -13.02
C GLY A 62 -10.69 1.31 -13.21
N SER A 63 -10.46 2.59 -12.93
CA SER A 63 -9.11 3.17 -12.89
C SER A 63 -8.99 4.10 -11.68
N ALA A 64 -7.83 4.08 -11.02
CA ALA A 64 -7.54 4.98 -9.93
C ALA A 64 -6.07 5.38 -9.92
N GLN A 65 -5.84 6.66 -9.62
CA GLN A 65 -4.52 7.25 -9.51
C GLN A 65 -4.42 7.91 -8.14
N LEU A 66 -3.53 7.40 -7.29
CA LEU A 66 -3.28 7.96 -5.97
C LEU A 66 -1.86 8.51 -5.95
N ASP A 67 -1.74 9.81 -5.70
CA ASP A 67 -0.47 10.51 -5.55
C ASP A 67 -0.52 11.43 -4.35
N GLY A 68 0.34 11.18 -3.35
CA GLY A 68 0.37 12.03 -2.16
C GLY A 68 -0.91 11.97 -1.33
N VAL A 69 -1.55 10.80 -1.24
CA VAL A 69 -2.77 10.56 -0.44
C VAL A 69 -2.42 9.78 0.83
N GLU A 70 -3.05 10.11 1.95
CA GLU A 70 -3.00 9.29 3.17
C GLU A 70 -4.27 8.43 3.25
N LEU A 71 -4.11 7.13 3.45
CA LEU A 71 -5.17 6.19 3.79
C LEU A 71 -5.07 5.88 5.28
N ARG A 72 -6.11 6.22 6.05
CA ARG A 72 -6.12 6.08 7.52
C ARG A 72 -7.32 5.28 8.03
N ASN A 73 -7.12 4.41 9.01
CA ASN A 73 -8.19 3.56 9.57
C ASN A 73 -8.88 2.73 8.48
N MET A 74 -8.09 2.06 7.65
CA MET A 74 -8.56 1.34 6.47
C MET A 74 -8.37 -0.17 6.62
N GLY A 75 -9.03 -0.96 5.79
CA GLY A 75 -9.04 -2.42 5.84
C GLY A 75 -9.90 -2.98 6.96
N GLN A 76 -10.07 -4.30 7.00
CA GLN A 76 -10.82 -5.00 8.04
C GLN A 76 -10.10 -6.29 8.45
N GLU A 77 -9.87 -6.46 9.75
CA GLU A 77 -9.19 -7.66 10.30
C GLU A 77 -10.05 -8.92 10.15
N GLY A 78 -9.40 -10.07 10.00
CA GLY A 78 -10.06 -11.38 9.94
C GLY A 78 -10.50 -11.82 8.55
N PHE A 79 -10.16 -11.04 7.51
CA PHE A 79 -10.46 -11.35 6.10
C PHE A 79 -9.17 -11.56 5.31
N THR A 80 -8.71 -12.81 5.30
CA THR A 80 -7.46 -13.22 4.63
C THR A 80 -7.69 -13.81 3.23
N ASP A 81 -8.94 -14.05 2.85
CA ASP A 81 -9.29 -14.68 1.58
C ASP A 81 -9.03 -13.74 0.40
N LEU A 82 -8.44 -14.29 -0.67
CA LEU A 82 -8.17 -13.53 -1.91
C LEU A 82 -9.44 -13.22 -2.72
N ASP A 83 -10.54 -13.94 -2.46
CA ASP A 83 -11.84 -13.73 -3.12
C ASP A 83 -12.67 -12.60 -2.49
N ASP A 84 -12.40 -12.25 -1.22
CA ASP A 84 -12.95 -11.06 -0.53
C ASP A 84 -11.82 -10.28 0.15
N PRO A 85 -10.91 -9.65 -0.63
CA PRO A 85 -9.79 -8.92 -0.07
C PRO A 85 -10.31 -7.64 0.59
N ARG A 86 -10.38 -7.62 1.92
CA ARG A 86 -10.75 -6.43 2.69
C ARG A 86 -9.55 -5.58 3.04
N TYR A 87 -8.74 -5.34 2.02
CA TYR A 87 -7.55 -4.51 2.08
C TYR A 87 -7.92 -3.04 2.13
N SER A 88 -6.97 -2.20 2.50
CA SER A 88 -7.18 -0.76 2.54
C SER A 88 -7.37 -0.18 1.14
N LEU A 89 -6.53 -0.62 0.20
CA LEU A 89 -6.64 -0.38 -1.23
C LEU A 89 -6.41 -1.68 -2.00
N ALA A 90 -7.33 -2.05 -2.87
CA ALA A 90 -7.22 -3.23 -3.71
C ALA A 90 -7.47 -2.89 -5.19
N TYR A 91 -6.59 -3.37 -6.06
CA TYR A 91 -6.80 -3.42 -7.50
C TYR A 91 -7.05 -4.87 -7.90
N VAL A 92 -8.24 -5.17 -8.42
CA VAL A 92 -8.74 -6.54 -8.60
C VAL A 92 -9.12 -6.78 -10.06
N ASP A 93 -8.50 -7.78 -10.69
CA ASP A 93 -8.79 -8.28 -12.03
C ASP A 93 -8.78 -7.23 -13.15
N LEU A 94 -7.89 -6.25 -13.04
CA LEU A 94 -7.68 -5.24 -14.08
C LEU A 94 -6.81 -5.75 -15.24
N GLY A 95 -6.17 -6.91 -15.09
CA GLY A 95 -5.26 -7.45 -16.08
C GLY A 95 -3.97 -6.64 -16.15
N THR A 96 -3.48 -6.38 -17.37
CA THR A 96 -2.29 -5.53 -17.56
C THR A 96 -2.72 -4.06 -17.55
N VAL A 97 -2.21 -3.30 -16.59
CA VAL A 97 -2.49 -1.87 -16.45
C VAL A 97 -1.64 -1.10 -17.46
N GLU A 98 -2.30 -0.31 -18.32
CA GLU A 98 -1.63 0.61 -19.23
C GLU A 98 -0.87 1.68 -18.44
N ALA A 99 0.28 2.13 -18.95
CA ALA A 99 1.07 3.16 -18.29
C ALA A 99 0.20 4.40 -17.97
N ASP A 100 0.36 4.92 -16.76
CA ASP A 100 -0.40 6.06 -16.22
C ASP A 100 -1.92 5.86 -16.11
N SER A 101 -2.51 4.71 -16.48
CA SER A 101 -3.95 4.49 -16.32
C SER A 101 -4.35 4.21 -14.86
N SER A 102 -3.47 3.61 -14.07
CA SER A 102 -3.63 3.45 -12.63
C SER A 102 -2.27 3.35 -11.93
N TYR A 103 -2.14 3.97 -10.75
CA TYR A 103 -0.90 3.95 -9.97
C TYR A 103 -1.13 4.37 -8.52
N VAL A 104 -0.18 4.01 -7.66
CA VAL A 104 -0.11 4.48 -6.27
C VAL A 104 1.30 5.00 -6.01
N LYS A 105 1.43 6.31 -5.83
CA LYS A 105 2.71 6.99 -5.66
C LYS A 105 2.70 7.88 -4.43
N ARG A 106 3.84 8.00 -3.74
CA ARG A 106 4.07 8.97 -2.64
C ARG A 106 2.97 9.00 -1.57
N SER A 107 2.22 7.91 -1.42
CA SER A 107 1.05 7.83 -0.55
C SER A 107 1.43 7.19 0.78
N SER A 108 0.71 7.53 1.84
CA SER A 108 0.88 6.95 3.16
C SER A 108 -0.29 6.06 3.51
N PHE A 109 -0.01 4.92 4.12
CA PHE A 109 -0.99 4.02 4.69
C PHE A 109 -0.72 3.98 6.19
N ASN A 110 -1.68 4.42 6.98
CA ASN A 110 -1.52 4.66 8.41
C ASN A 110 -2.64 3.99 9.19
N LEU A 111 -2.32 3.06 10.09
CA LEU A 111 -3.30 2.32 10.88
C LEU A 111 -4.30 1.57 9.99
N ASN A 112 -3.84 0.47 9.42
CA ASN A 112 -4.61 -0.40 8.55
C ASN A 112 -4.94 -1.70 9.30
N TYR A 113 -6.21 -2.08 9.33
CA TYR A 113 -6.69 -3.31 9.97
C TYR A 113 -6.49 -4.55 9.07
N ASN A 114 -5.99 -4.37 7.85
CA ASN A 114 -5.59 -5.44 6.92
C ASN A 114 -4.43 -4.96 6.02
N VAL A 115 -4.07 -5.73 4.99
CA VAL A 115 -3.09 -5.36 3.96
C VAL A 115 -3.36 -3.95 3.43
N ALA A 116 -2.31 -3.14 3.39
CA ALA A 116 -2.39 -1.74 2.97
C ALA A 116 -2.72 -1.58 1.47
N LEU A 117 -2.04 -2.35 0.62
CA LEU A 117 -2.23 -2.33 -0.83
C LEU A 117 -2.10 -3.73 -1.40
N GLY A 118 -3.13 -4.21 -2.10
CA GLY A 118 -3.09 -5.48 -2.83
C GLY A 118 -3.38 -5.34 -4.31
N LEU A 119 -2.62 -6.06 -5.13
CA LEU A 119 -2.83 -6.21 -6.57
C LEU A 119 -3.20 -7.67 -6.83
N LEU A 120 -4.46 -7.91 -7.18
CA LEU A 120 -5.01 -9.23 -7.46
C LEU A 120 -5.37 -9.28 -8.94
N GLY A 121 -4.86 -10.26 -9.68
CA GLY A 121 -5.09 -10.36 -11.13
C GLY A 121 -4.67 -9.11 -11.93
N THR A 122 -3.78 -8.29 -11.36
CA THR A 122 -3.41 -6.97 -11.88
C THR A 122 -1.88 -6.86 -11.99
N THR A 123 -1.37 -6.48 -13.17
CA THR A 123 0.06 -6.44 -13.50
C THR A 123 0.46 -5.11 -14.13
N ALA A 124 1.77 -4.81 -14.14
CA ALA A 124 2.37 -3.59 -14.71
C ALA A 124 1.93 -2.24 -14.08
N MET A 125 1.21 -2.27 -12.96
CA MET A 125 0.80 -1.06 -12.24
C MET A 125 1.97 -0.46 -11.46
N GLN A 126 2.12 0.87 -11.50
CA GLN A 126 3.21 1.56 -10.79
C GLN A 126 2.86 1.74 -9.30
N VAL A 127 3.74 1.27 -8.41
CA VAL A 127 3.62 1.39 -6.95
C VAL A 127 4.93 1.88 -6.37
N GLU A 128 5.05 3.18 -6.12
CA GLU A 128 6.35 3.84 -5.88
C GLU A 128 6.31 4.82 -4.70
N ASP A 129 7.40 4.87 -3.92
CA ASP A 129 7.62 5.85 -2.84
C ASP A 129 6.49 5.94 -1.80
N ASN A 130 5.79 4.82 -1.55
CA ASN A 130 4.72 4.76 -0.57
C ASN A 130 5.27 4.38 0.80
N VAL A 131 4.66 4.93 1.85
CA VAL A 131 4.97 4.61 3.24
C VAL A 131 3.83 3.80 3.83
N VAL A 132 4.12 2.62 4.37
CA VAL A 132 3.14 1.82 5.10
C VAL A 132 3.56 1.79 6.55
N TYR A 133 2.67 2.24 7.43
CA TYR A 133 2.85 2.27 8.87
C TYR A 133 1.65 1.63 9.55
N TYR A 134 1.93 0.64 10.39
CA TYR A 134 0.97 -0.12 11.18
C TYR A 134 -0.13 -0.79 10.32
N ALA A 135 0.12 -2.03 9.90
CA ALA A 135 -0.85 -2.90 9.28
C ALA A 135 -1.04 -4.16 10.16
N LEU A 136 -2.27 -4.44 10.59
CA LEU A 136 -2.57 -5.46 11.59
C LEU A 136 -2.61 -6.87 11.03
N ASP A 137 -3.11 -7.04 9.81
CA ASP A 137 -3.10 -8.33 9.14
C ASP A 137 -1.96 -8.41 8.13
N SER A 138 -1.16 -9.46 8.25
CA SER A 138 -0.41 -9.99 7.13
C SER A 138 -1.19 -11.20 6.66
N GLY A 139 -1.97 -11.07 5.58
CA GLY A 139 -2.18 -12.23 4.73
C GLY A 139 -0.78 -12.82 4.48
N GLU A 140 -0.50 -13.94 5.16
CA GLU A 140 0.81 -14.47 5.53
C GLU A 140 2.04 -13.67 5.05
N TRP A 141 2.65 -12.87 5.92
CA TRP A 141 3.97 -12.24 5.70
C TRP A 141 4.23 -11.72 4.28
N ARG A 142 3.39 -10.81 3.78
CA ARG A 142 3.68 -10.09 2.53
C ARG A 142 3.38 -8.60 2.65
N VAL A 143 4.42 -7.85 3.01
CA VAL A 143 4.66 -6.56 2.35
C VAL A 143 4.96 -6.92 0.89
N LEU A 144 4.05 -6.55 -0.02
CA LEU A 144 4.04 -6.79 -1.48
C LEU A 144 3.81 -8.23 -1.94
N LEU A 145 2.70 -8.46 -2.65
CA LEU A 145 2.53 -9.59 -3.56
C LEU A 145 2.41 -9.02 -4.98
N PHE A 146 3.52 -8.98 -5.72
CA PHE A 146 3.48 -8.72 -7.17
C PHE A 146 3.53 -10.03 -7.92
N THR A 147 2.44 -10.38 -8.60
CA THR A 147 2.49 -11.34 -9.69
C THR A 147 2.90 -10.61 -10.98
N GLY A 148 4.13 -10.07 -11.02
CA GLY A 148 4.66 -9.41 -12.21
C GLY A 148 5.76 -8.39 -11.91
N THR A 149 6.46 -7.92 -12.94
CA THR A 149 7.51 -6.89 -12.84
C THR A 149 6.90 -5.54 -12.45
N THR A 150 6.71 -5.34 -11.16
CA THR A 150 6.38 -4.04 -10.57
C THR A 150 7.59 -3.59 -9.75
N THR A 151 8.17 -2.44 -10.12
CA THR A 151 9.25 -1.84 -9.33
C THR A 151 8.62 -1.23 -8.10
N CYS A 152 8.74 -1.89 -6.96
CA CYS A 152 8.36 -1.30 -5.68
C CYS A 152 9.59 -1.06 -4.85
N ARG A 153 9.77 0.19 -4.45
CA ARG A 153 10.64 0.56 -3.33
C ARG A 153 9.76 0.75 -2.12
N SER A 154 9.37 -0.34 -1.47
CA SER A 154 8.87 -0.27 -0.10
C SER A 154 10.10 -0.24 0.82
N ARG A 155 10.14 0.77 1.70
CA ARG A 155 11.19 0.89 2.72
C ARG A 155 10.49 0.90 4.07
N GLY A 156 10.59 -0.23 4.76
CA GLY A 156 9.97 -0.39 6.08
C GLY A 156 10.69 0.49 7.09
N LEU A 157 9.94 1.32 7.83
CA LEU A 157 10.45 1.92 9.06
C LEU A 157 10.42 0.84 10.15
N LEU A 158 11.59 0.59 10.76
CA LEU A 158 11.79 -0.26 11.94
C LEU A 158 11.09 0.30 13.18
#